data_AF-A0ABD3WWI0-F1
#
_entry.id   AF-A0ABD3WWI0-F1
#
_cell.length_a   1.000
_cell.length_b   1.000
_cell.length_c   1.000
_cell.angle_alpha   90.00
_cell.angle_beta   90.00
_cell.angle_gamma   90.00
#
_symmetry.space_group_name_H-M   'P 1'
#
loop_
_entity.id
_entity.type
_entity.pdbx_description
1 polymer ?
#
loop_
_entity_poly.entity_id
_entity_poly.type
_entity_poly.pdbx_seq_one_letter_code
_entity_poly.pdbx_strand_id
1 'polypeptide(L)'
;TGWITTKEVLDYETKNTFNIIIVAADGGNPPNVVTHPFQIKVNDLNDEAPNFGLYNMTFYIEENVQIGAVVGMVKADDKDAGENGRVSYYIIAGNIFGLFAVDHITGQITTIREVDYEEASSHSVVIKAVDNSISNPKSNSISVSIHVIDLNDNAPIFDYDPLFLKVRENSGIGQIVYIFTATDADSGPNGTVSYQIQNLSAAGYFALDQTNGQLKVSQVIDYETVQDISLVVKAFDGAPNPQSQMVTTLTVMIIILDENDNAPIFQNIGTLQVSEDEAIGFLVASLIAVDIDSNVNNSGNNVVSYSVLSGNKDGMFALNTKT
;
A
#
# COMPACT_ATOMS: atom_id res chain seq x y z
N THR A 1 -61.94 57.23 16.82
CA THR A 1 -61.05 56.73 15.75
C THR A 1 -61.04 55.21 15.80
N GLY A 2 -60.91 54.53 14.66
CA GLY A 2 -60.89 53.07 14.57
C GLY A 2 -59.48 52.53 14.31
N TRP A 3 -58.58 52.67 15.28
CA TRP A 3 -57.22 52.13 15.17
C TRP A 3 -57.24 50.61 15.24
N ILE A 4 -56.45 49.95 14.39
CA ILE A 4 -56.19 48.50 14.45
C ILE A 4 -54.77 48.33 14.99
N THR A 5 -54.63 47.57 16.08
CA THR A 5 -53.35 47.28 16.74
C THR A 5 -53.21 45.78 16.97
N THR A 6 -51.99 45.26 16.90
CA THR A 6 -51.69 43.88 17.30
C THR A 6 -51.82 43.74 18.83
N LYS A 7 -52.25 42.56 19.29
CA LYS A 7 -52.26 42.20 20.72
C LYS A 7 -51.15 41.21 21.09
N GLU A 8 -50.61 40.53 20.10
CA GLU A 8 -49.56 39.52 20.19
C GLU A 8 -48.58 39.75 19.04
N VAL A 9 -47.39 39.15 19.15
CA VAL A 9 -46.43 39.11 18.05
C VAL A 9 -46.98 38.22 16.95
N LEU A 10 -46.92 38.69 15.70
CA LEU A 10 -47.30 37.88 14.54
C LEU A 10 -46.04 37.18 14.03
N ASP A 11 -46.20 35.89 13.73
CA ASP A 11 -45.14 35.00 13.25
C ASP A 11 -45.53 34.51 11.84
N TYR A 12 -44.68 34.79 10.85
CA TYR A 12 -44.97 34.48 9.46
C TYR A 12 -45.04 32.96 9.25
N GLU A 13 -44.11 32.23 9.87
CA GLU A 13 -43.94 30.77 9.81
C GLU A 13 -45.16 30.06 10.39
N THR A 14 -45.81 30.66 11.38
CA THR A 14 -47.08 30.17 11.94
C THR A 14 -48.28 30.56 11.07
N LYS A 15 -48.40 31.84 10.69
CA LYS A 15 -49.54 32.34 9.89
C LYS A 15 -49.25 33.67 9.19
N ASN A 16 -49.21 33.62 7.86
CA ASN A 16 -48.87 34.78 7.04
C ASN A 16 -50.05 35.64 6.52
N THR A 17 -51.30 35.22 6.71
CA THR A 17 -52.48 35.95 6.21
C THR A 17 -53.67 35.89 7.18
N PHE A 18 -54.31 37.03 7.40
CA PHE A 18 -55.52 37.18 8.20
C PHE A 18 -56.61 37.86 7.39
N ASN A 19 -57.80 37.27 7.34
CA ASN A 19 -58.99 37.90 6.76
C ASN A 19 -59.90 38.36 7.91
N ILE A 20 -60.09 39.66 8.06
CA ILE A 20 -60.93 40.26 9.10
C ILE A 20 -62.07 41.03 8.47
N ILE A 21 -63.23 41.11 9.13
CA ILE A 21 -64.35 41.93 8.70
C ILE A 21 -64.58 43.00 9.76
N ILE A 22 -64.48 44.26 9.37
CA ILE A 22 -64.74 45.39 10.27
C ILE A 22 -66.18 45.86 10.06
N VAL A 23 -66.88 46.11 11.17
CA VAL A 23 -68.24 46.66 11.18
C VAL A 23 -68.18 48.08 11.73
N ALA A 24 -68.78 49.04 11.02
CA ALA A 24 -69.03 50.38 11.52
C ALA A 24 -70.54 50.57 11.71
N ALA A 25 -70.93 51.13 12.85
CA ALA A 25 -72.33 51.36 13.21
C ALA A 25 -72.54 52.85 13.54
N ASP A 26 -73.67 53.42 13.12
CA ASP A 26 -74.09 54.75 13.59
C ASP A 26 -74.72 54.69 15.00
N GLY A 27 -74.99 55.86 15.60
CA GLY A 27 -75.59 55.96 16.93
C GLY A 27 -77.13 55.92 16.94
N GLY A 28 -77.76 55.51 15.84
CA GLY A 28 -79.22 55.45 15.72
C GLY A 28 -79.86 54.36 16.58
N ASN A 29 -81.19 54.42 16.73
CA ASN A 29 -81.99 53.35 17.33
C ASN A 29 -83.12 52.93 16.39
N PRO A 30 -82.97 51.83 15.62
CA PRO A 30 -81.82 50.92 15.60
C PRO A 30 -80.60 51.50 14.86
N PRO A 31 -79.37 51.00 15.15
CA PRO A 31 -78.17 51.47 14.46
C PRO A 31 -78.10 50.90 13.04
N ASN A 32 -77.74 51.73 12.06
CA ASN A 32 -77.35 51.23 10.73
C ASN A 32 -75.90 50.76 10.78
N VAL A 33 -75.62 49.62 10.16
CA VAL A 33 -74.28 49.03 10.13
C VAL A 33 -73.79 48.84 8.70
N VAL A 34 -72.49 49.02 8.50
CA VAL A 34 -71.78 48.64 7.27
C VAL A 34 -70.63 47.72 7.63
N THR A 35 -70.40 46.69 6.81
CA THR A 35 -69.29 45.75 6.99
C THR A 35 -68.32 45.83 5.81
N HIS A 36 -67.02 45.65 6.08
CA HIS A 36 -66.00 45.60 5.04
C HIS A 36 -64.91 44.56 5.36
N PRO A 37 -64.57 43.65 4.44
CA PRO A 37 -63.48 42.71 4.62
C PRO A 37 -62.13 43.38 4.38
N PHE A 38 -61.14 43.06 5.21
CA PHE A 38 -59.74 43.44 5.05
C PHE A 38 -58.87 42.18 5.09
N GLN A 39 -57.89 42.12 4.21
CA GLN A 39 -56.83 41.13 4.25
C GLN A 39 -55.57 41.77 4.81
N ILE A 40 -55.04 41.22 5.90
CA ILE A 40 -53.74 41.58 6.46
C ILE A 40 -52.76 40.50 6.04
N LYS A 41 -51.68 40.90 5.37
CA LYS A 41 -50.54 40.03 5.04
C LYS A 41 -49.41 40.33 6.01
N VAL A 42 -48.82 39.29 6.58
CA VAL A 42 -47.58 39.38 7.36
C VAL A 42 -46.42 39.31 6.39
N ASN A 43 -45.44 40.19 6.56
CA ASN A 43 -44.19 40.11 5.80
C ASN A 43 -43.23 39.22 6.57
N ASP A 44 -42.57 38.33 5.84
CA ASP A 44 -41.48 37.48 6.32
C ASP A 44 -40.28 38.30 6.79
N LEU A 45 -39.65 37.87 7.87
CA LEU A 45 -38.38 38.40 8.38
C LEU A 45 -37.35 37.26 8.36
N ASN A 46 -36.05 37.58 8.34
CA ASN A 46 -35.00 36.55 8.43
C ASN A 46 -34.71 36.23 9.89
N ASP A 47 -35.61 35.49 10.54
CA ASP A 47 -35.53 35.14 11.95
C ASP A 47 -35.30 33.66 12.26
N GLU A 48 -35.40 32.76 11.29
CA GLU A 48 -34.89 31.39 11.39
C GLU A 48 -33.45 31.30 10.86
N ALA A 49 -32.78 30.15 11.03
CA ALA A 49 -31.43 29.94 10.52
C ALA A 49 -31.34 28.54 9.93
N PRO A 50 -30.43 28.30 8.94
CA PRO A 50 -30.32 27.00 8.32
C PRO A 50 -30.00 25.92 9.36
N ASN A 51 -30.77 24.83 9.36
CA ASN A 51 -30.61 23.75 10.34
C ASN A 51 -30.39 22.41 9.65
N PHE A 52 -29.23 21.79 9.90
CA PHE A 52 -28.89 20.46 9.38
C PHE A 52 -29.65 19.31 10.07
N GLY A 53 -30.27 19.55 11.24
CA GLY A 53 -30.88 18.52 12.08
C GLY A 53 -29.88 17.59 12.78
N LEU A 54 -28.59 17.66 12.43
CA LEU A 54 -27.49 16.85 12.95
C LEU A 54 -26.30 17.75 13.31
N TYR A 55 -25.46 17.29 14.24
CA TYR A 55 -24.22 17.97 14.63
C TYR A 55 -23.00 17.47 13.85
N ASN A 56 -23.07 16.24 13.33
CA ASN A 56 -22.05 15.65 12.48
C ASN A 56 -22.66 14.70 11.45
N MET A 57 -21.91 14.42 10.39
CA MET A 57 -22.23 13.40 9.39
C MET A 57 -20.98 12.61 9.05
N THR A 58 -21.18 11.35 8.68
CA THR A 58 -20.10 10.48 8.23
C THR A 58 -20.42 9.96 6.84
N PHE A 59 -19.44 10.07 5.94
CA PHE A 59 -19.48 9.47 4.61
C PHE A 59 -18.30 8.53 4.42
N TYR A 60 -18.44 7.64 3.44
CA TYR A 60 -17.43 6.69 3.04
C TYR A 60 -17.25 6.81 1.53
N ILE A 61 -16.00 6.78 1.09
CA ILE A 61 -15.66 6.78 -0.32
C ILE A 61 -14.50 5.82 -0.53
N GLU A 62 -14.57 5.01 -1.58
CA GLU A 62 -13.43 4.20 -2.00
C GLU A 62 -12.32 5.12 -2.50
N GLU A 63 -11.06 4.73 -2.28
CA GLU A 63 -9.96 5.34 -3.01
C GLU A 63 -10.01 4.99 -4.50
N ASN A 64 -9.14 5.60 -5.30
CA ASN A 64 -9.07 5.38 -6.75
C ASN A 64 -10.36 5.70 -7.54
N VAL A 65 -11.35 6.30 -6.88
CA VAL A 65 -12.54 6.82 -7.55
C VAL A 65 -12.17 7.94 -8.50
N GLN A 66 -12.91 8.04 -9.61
CA GLN A 66 -12.71 9.12 -10.57
C GLN A 66 -12.92 10.49 -9.92
N ILE A 67 -12.13 11.47 -10.35
CA ILE A 67 -12.35 12.87 -9.98
C ILE A 67 -13.77 13.28 -10.38
N GLY A 68 -14.50 13.90 -9.45
CA GLY A 68 -15.92 14.23 -9.58
C GLY A 68 -16.86 13.18 -8.98
N ALA A 69 -16.33 12.12 -8.37
CA ALA A 69 -17.12 11.14 -7.65
C ALA A 69 -17.88 11.78 -6.48
N VAL A 70 -19.10 11.29 -6.25
CA VAL A 70 -19.99 11.80 -5.21
C VAL A 70 -19.63 11.15 -3.88
N VAL A 71 -19.22 11.96 -2.91
CA VAL A 71 -18.93 11.51 -1.54
C VAL A 71 -20.21 11.38 -0.73
N GLY A 72 -21.12 12.34 -0.89
CA GLY A 72 -22.34 12.43 -0.11
C GLY A 72 -23.07 13.75 -0.36
N MET A 73 -24.09 14.03 0.44
CA MET A 73 -24.85 15.28 0.36
C MET A 73 -25.25 15.72 1.75
N VAL A 74 -25.01 16.99 2.06
CA VAL A 74 -25.54 17.63 3.27
C VAL A 74 -26.76 18.45 2.91
N LYS A 75 -27.71 18.55 3.84
CA LYS A 75 -28.90 19.37 3.66
C LYS A 75 -29.20 20.11 4.96
N ALA A 76 -29.35 21.42 4.87
CA ALA A 76 -29.92 22.26 5.90
C ALA A 76 -31.27 22.79 5.43
N ASP A 77 -32.24 22.81 6.33
CA ASP A 77 -33.55 23.39 6.09
C ASP A 77 -33.64 24.73 6.83
N ASP A 78 -34.12 25.75 6.14
CA ASP A 78 -34.47 27.06 6.69
C ASP A 78 -35.98 27.27 6.47
N LYS A 79 -36.67 27.79 7.48
CA LYS A 79 -38.13 27.89 7.46
C LYS A 79 -38.65 29.20 6.88
N ASP A 80 -37.78 30.22 6.81
CA ASP A 80 -38.17 31.53 6.29
C ASP A 80 -38.55 31.44 4.80
N ALA A 81 -39.31 32.41 4.28
CA ALA A 81 -39.75 32.38 2.89
C ALA A 81 -38.76 33.01 1.89
N GLY A 82 -38.78 32.52 0.65
CA GLY A 82 -38.05 33.15 -0.46
C GLY A 82 -36.54 33.07 -0.28
N GLU A 83 -35.84 34.21 -0.39
CA GLU A 83 -34.38 34.25 -0.24
C GLU A 83 -33.91 34.11 1.21
N ASN A 84 -34.76 34.47 2.18
CA ASN A 84 -34.47 34.24 3.60
C ASN A 84 -34.42 32.74 3.93
N GLY A 85 -35.22 31.91 3.24
CA GLY A 85 -35.15 30.45 3.36
C GLY A 85 -34.22 29.74 2.37
N ARG A 86 -33.60 30.47 1.43
CA ARG A 86 -32.76 29.86 0.39
C ARG A 86 -31.35 29.64 0.93
N VAL A 87 -30.97 28.38 1.08
CA VAL A 87 -29.67 27.99 1.65
C VAL A 87 -28.60 27.81 0.57
N SER A 88 -27.40 28.34 0.86
CA SER A 88 -26.17 28.09 0.11
C SER A 88 -25.11 27.38 0.96
N TYR A 89 -24.33 26.47 0.36
CA TYR A 89 -23.34 25.63 1.05
C TYR A 89 -21.89 25.97 0.71
N TYR A 90 -21.01 25.94 1.73
CA TYR A 90 -19.58 26.23 1.57
C TYR A 90 -18.73 25.36 2.49
N ILE A 91 -17.61 24.83 1.99
CA ILE A 91 -16.57 24.24 2.85
C ILE A 91 -15.74 25.38 3.44
N ILE A 92 -15.67 25.49 4.77
CA ILE A 92 -15.02 26.60 5.47
C ILE A 92 -13.76 26.19 6.25
N ALA A 93 -13.54 24.90 6.49
CA ALA A 93 -12.36 24.40 7.18
C ALA A 93 -12.10 22.91 6.89
N GLY A 94 -10.89 22.43 7.24
CA GLY A 94 -10.53 21.00 7.26
C GLY A 94 -10.10 20.41 5.91
N ASN A 95 -10.48 21.02 4.80
CA ASN A 95 -10.11 20.60 3.44
C ASN A 95 -8.69 21.06 3.04
N ILE A 96 -7.69 20.76 3.87
CA ILE A 96 -6.31 21.29 3.76
C ILE A 96 -5.61 20.92 2.44
N PHE A 97 -5.94 19.75 1.90
CA PHE A 97 -5.38 19.22 0.65
C PHE A 97 -6.20 19.61 -0.59
N GLY A 98 -7.35 20.27 -0.38
CA GLY A 98 -8.25 20.65 -1.46
C GLY A 98 -8.79 19.45 -2.24
N LEU A 99 -9.18 18.39 -1.53
CA LEU A 99 -9.67 17.14 -2.14
C LEU A 99 -11.16 17.18 -2.44
N PHE A 100 -11.93 17.99 -1.71
CA PHE A 100 -13.39 18.01 -1.80
C PHE A 100 -13.93 19.36 -2.26
N ALA A 101 -15.05 19.33 -2.98
CA ALA A 101 -15.90 20.48 -3.27
C ALA A 101 -17.33 20.22 -2.79
N VAL A 102 -18.05 21.28 -2.43
CA VAL A 102 -19.49 21.21 -2.16
C VAL A 102 -20.22 22.05 -3.20
N ASP A 103 -21.26 21.48 -3.80
CA ASP A 103 -22.15 22.23 -4.67
C ASP A 103 -22.98 23.21 -3.83
N HIS A 104 -22.88 24.49 -4.19
CA HIS A 104 -23.45 25.57 -3.40
C HIS A 104 -24.98 25.54 -3.31
N ILE A 105 -25.70 24.86 -4.21
CA ILE A 105 -27.17 24.82 -4.23
C ILE A 105 -27.68 23.52 -3.61
N THR A 106 -27.10 22.39 -3.98
CA THR A 106 -27.58 21.06 -3.63
C THR A 106 -26.96 20.52 -2.34
N GLY A 107 -25.81 21.06 -1.92
CA GLY A 107 -25.05 20.54 -0.78
C GLY A 107 -24.33 19.21 -1.09
N GLN A 108 -24.26 18.82 -2.37
CA GLN A 108 -23.57 17.62 -2.82
C GLN A 108 -22.06 17.79 -2.68
N ILE A 109 -21.40 16.85 -2.01
CA ILE A 109 -19.96 16.82 -1.83
C ILE A 109 -19.36 15.90 -2.91
N THR A 110 -18.33 16.38 -3.59
CA THR A 110 -17.63 15.64 -4.65
C THR A 110 -16.12 15.69 -4.46
N THR A 111 -15.41 14.70 -5.00
CA THR A 111 -13.95 14.73 -5.10
C THR A 111 -13.54 15.68 -6.24
N ILE A 112 -12.48 16.45 -6.03
CA ILE A 112 -11.85 17.30 -7.06
C ILE A 112 -10.39 16.90 -7.33
N ARG A 113 -9.88 15.92 -6.58
CA ARG A 113 -8.58 15.26 -6.71
C ARG A 113 -8.73 13.78 -6.36
N GLU A 114 -7.70 13.01 -6.65
CA GLU A 114 -7.59 11.62 -6.21
C GLU A 114 -7.57 11.56 -4.68
N VAL A 115 -8.23 10.55 -4.14
CA VAL A 115 -8.27 10.23 -2.72
C VAL A 115 -7.55 8.90 -2.59
N ASP A 116 -6.58 8.84 -1.69
CA ASP A 116 -5.62 7.75 -1.50
C ASP A 116 -5.61 7.42 0.01
N TYR A 117 -5.89 6.15 0.34
CA TYR A 117 -5.97 5.68 1.72
C TYR A 117 -4.60 5.68 2.39
N GLU A 118 -3.54 5.29 1.68
CA GLU A 118 -2.16 5.26 2.16
C GLU A 118 -1.64 6.67 2.47
N GLU A 119 -2.11 7.71 1.75
CA GLU A 119 -1.83 9.11 2.11
C GLU A 119 -2.64 9.56 3.33
N ALA A 120 -3.95 9.29 3.34
CA ALA A 120 -4.82 9.62 4.47
C ALA A 120 -6.14 8.82 4.50
N SER A 121 -6.28 7.90 5.46
CA SER A 121 -7.49 7.09 5.65
C SER A 121 -8.75 7.86 6.08
N SER A 122 -8.65 9.13 6.48
CA SER A 122 -9.83 9.95 6.79
C SER A 122 -9.58 11.46 6.70
N HIS A 123 -10.66 12.18 6.41
CA HIS A 123 -10.69 13.64 6.36
C HIS A 123 -11.85 14.18 7.18
N SER A 124 -11.64 15.34 7.82
CA SER A 124 -12.71 16.08 8.49
C SER A 124 -12.85 17.44 7.83
N VAL A 125 -14.04 17.75 7.31
CA VAL A 125 -14.35 19.05 6.70
C VAL A 125 -15.52 19.70 7.43
N VAL A 126 -15.50 21.02 7.52
CA VAL A 126 -16.63 21.79 8.10
C VAL A 126 -17.40 22.46 6.98
N ILE A 127 -18.69 22.12 6.87
CA ILE A 127 -19.59 22.72 5.88
C ILE A 127 -20.48 23.73 6.56
N LYS A 128 -20.52 24.94 6.01
CA LYS A 128 -21.39 26.04 6.42
C LYS A 128 -22.59 26.11 5.47
N ALA A 129 -23.78 26.14 6.05
CA ALA A 129 -25.01 26.55 5.37
C ALA A 129 -25.31 28.00 5.78
N VAL A 130 -25.61 28.85 4.80
CA VAL A 130 -25.97 30.25 5.01
C VAL A 130 -27.20 30.56 4.17
N ASP A 131 -28.17 31.27 4.74
CA ASP A 131 -29.30 31.77 3.96
C ASP A 131 -28.85 32.88 2.98
N ASN A 132 -29.73 33.25 2.05
CA ASN A 132 -29.45 34.28 1.05
C ASN A 132 -30.04 35.65 1.43
N SER A 133 -30.30 35.89 2.72
CA SER A 133 -30.83 37.18 3.17
C SER A 133 -29.84 38.32 2.91
N ILE A 134 -30.33 39.40 2.29
CA ILE A 134 -29.48 40.54 1.88
C ILE A 134 -29.01 41.36 3.09
N SER A 135 -29.86 41.50 4.12
CA SER A 135 -29.63 42.44 5.22
C SER A 135 -29.17 41.79 6.52
N ASN A 136 -29.50 40.52 6.75
CA ASN A 136 -29.18 39.84 8.01
C ASN A 136 -28.97 38.33 7.80
N PRO A 137 -27.98 37.92 7.00
CA PRO A 137 -27.78 36.51 6.69
C PRO A 137 -27.41 35.71 7.94
N LYS A 138 -28.09 34.60 8.15
CA LYS A 138 -27.85 33.65 9.24
C LYS A 138 -27.26 32.38 8.68
N SER A 139 -26.56 31.66 9.55
CA SER A 139 -25.80 30.48 9.14
C SER A 139 -25.60 29.50 10.26
N ASN A 140 -25.39 28.25 9.87
CA ASN A 140 -25.01 27.16 10.76
C ASN A 140 -23.91 26.32 10.10
N SER A 141 -23.24 25.47 10.86
CA SER A 141 -22.16 24.64 10.34
C SER A 141 -22.23 23.22 10.90
N ILE A 142 -21.80 22.26 10.09
CA ILE A 142 -21.75 20.84 10.42
C ILE A 142 -20.35 20.29 10.16
N SER A 143 -19.89 19.39 11.03
CA SER A 143 -18.66 18.64 10.82
C SER A 143 -18.95 17.37 10.04
N VAL A 144 -18.23 17.14 8.95
CA VAL A 144 -18.37 15.96 8.10
C VAL A 144 -17.07 15.15 8.16
N SER A 145 -17.17 13.91 8.62
CA SER A 145 -16.08 12.92 8.59
C SER A 145 -16.20 12.09 7.32
N ILE A 146 -15.15 12.06 6.51
CA ILE A 146 -15.09 11.28 5.27
C ILE A 146 -14.03 10.20 5.50
N HIS A 147 -14.44 8.94 5.53
CA HIS A 147 -13.52 7.81 5.62
C HIS A 147 -13.22 7.29 4.22
N VAL A 148 -11.94 7.05 3.97
CA VAL A 148 -11.49 6.40 2.74
C VAL A 148 -11.56 4.90 2.98
N ILE A 149 -12.16 4.18 2.04
CA ILE A 149 -12.18 2.72 2.04
C ILE A 149 -10.95 2.25 1.27
N ASP A 150 -10.07 1.57 1.98
CA ASP A 150 -8.87 0.89 1.48
C ASP A 150 -9.24 -0.16 0.43
N LEU A 151 -8.60 -0.09 -0.74
CA LEU A 151 -8.67 -1.03 -1.84
C LEU A 151 -7.32 -1.73 -2.02
N ASN A 152 -7.34 -2.93 -2.60
CA ASN A 152 -6.11 -3.65 -2.93
C ASN A 152 -5.48 -3.08 -4.21
N ASP A 153 -4.77 -1.96 -4.12
CA ASP A 153 -4.17 -1.26 -5.25
C ASP A 153 -2.63 -1.13 -5.16
N ASN A 154 -2.03 -1.55 -4.05
CA ASN A 154 -0.59 -1.70 -3.93
C ASN A 154 -0.18 -3.17 -4.08
N ALA A 155 0.91 -3.41 -4.80
CA ALA A 155 1.53 -4.73 -4.85
C ALA A 155 2.71 -4.78 -3.87
N PRO A 156 3.08 -5.96 -3.34
CA PRO A 156 4.26 -6.06 -2.49
C PRO A 156 5.52 -5.60 -3.24
N ILE A 157 6.37 -4.81 -2.60
CA ILE A 157 7.61 -4.30 -3.19
C ILE A 157 8.85 -4.89 -2.51
N PHE A 158 9.85 -5.27 -3.30
CA PHE A 158 11.19 -5.62 -2.82
C PHE A 158 12.10 -4.40 -2.90
N ASP A 159 13.07 -4.30 -1.98
CA ASP A 159 14.06 -3.20 -1.97
C ASP A 159 15.01 -3.22 -3.19
N TYR A 160 15.24 -4.40 -3.77
CA TYR A 160 16.20 -4.62 -4.85
C TYR A 160 15.68 -5.66 -5.85
N ASP A 161 15.93 -5.44 -7.14
CA ASP A 161 15.80 -6.43 -8.21
C ASP A 161 16.82 -6.10 -9.33
N PRO A 162 17.77 -7.00 -9.68
CA PRO A 162 17.98 -8.35 -9.16
C PRO A 162 18.75 -8.40 -7.83
N LEU A 163 18.64 -9.53 -7.12
CA LEU A 163 19.41 -9.84 -5.91
C LEU A 163 20.56 -10.81 -6.22
N PHE A 164 21.76 -10.53 -5.70
CA PHE A 164 22.93 -11.39 -5.86
C PHE A 164 23.34 -11.99 -4.52
N LEU A 165 23.47 -13.32 -4.47
CA LEU A 165 23.86 -14.05 -3.26
C LEU A 165 25.09 -14.93 -3.53
N LYS A 166 25.80 -15.27 -2.46
CA LYS A 166 26.90 -16.24 -2.48
C LYS A 166 26.65 -17.30 -1.42
N VAL A 167 26.76 -18.56 -1.81
CA VAL A 167 26.53 -19.72 -0.92
C VAL A 167 27.72 -20.66 -1.07
N ARG A 168 28.26 -21.16 0.04
CA ARG A 168 29.30 -22.21 -0.02
C ARG A 168 28.67 -23.56 -0.26
N GLU A 169 29.30 -24.42 -1.04
CA GLU A 169 28.79 -25.77 -1.30
C GLU A 169 28.63 -26.61 -0.03
N ASN A 170 29.54 -26.45 0.94
CA ASN A 170 29.50 -27.12 2.25
C ASN A 170 28.41 -26.57 3.21
N SER A 171 27.53 -25.69 2.73
CA SER A 171 26.40 -25.18 3.53
C SER A 171 25.44 -26.33 3.88
N GLY A 172 25.21 -26.52 5.18
CA GLY A 172 24.39 -27.63 5.67
C GLY A 172 22.91 -27.47 5.32
N ILE A 173 22.21 -28.59 5.14
CA ILE A 173 20.75 -28.60 4.97
C ILE A 173 20.09 -27.89 6.17
N GLY A 174 19.16 -26.98 5.88
CA GLY A 174 18.47 -26.14 6.86
C GLY A 174 19.18 -24.82 7.18
N GLN A 175 20.41 -24.61 6.70
CA GLN A 175 21.11 -23.34 6.85
C GLN A 175 20.37 -22.22 6.10
N ILE A 176 20.15 -21.11 6.79
CA ILE A 176 19.52 -19.91 6.22
C ILE A 176 20.54 -19.20 5.33
N VAL A 177 20.16 -18.97 4.08
CA VAL A 177 20.94 -18.27 3.06
C VAL A 177 20.58 -16.80 3.03
N TYR A 178 19.28 -16.50 3.04
CA TYR A 178 18.75 -15.14 2.95
C TYR A 178 17.37 -15.06 3.58
N ILE A 179 16.95 -13.86 3.97
CA ILE A 179 15.58 -13.59 4.44
C ILE A 179 15.00 -12.53 3.52
N PHE A 180 14.01 -12.91 2.72
CA PHE A 180 13.30 -11.97 1.87
C PHE A 180 12.42 -11.06 2.71
N THR A 181 12.39 -9.79 2.33
CA THR A 181 11.50 -8.79 2.90
C THR A 181 10.93 -8.00 1.74
N ALA A 182 9.62 -8.11 1.57
CA ALA A 182 8.81 -7.21 0.77
C ALA A 182 7.77 -6.56 1.67
N THR A 183 7.37 -5.35 1.31
CA THR A 183 6.36 -4.57 2.02
C THR A 183 5.20 -4.29 1.10
N ASP A 184 3.99 -4.33 1.64
CA ASP A 184 2.78 -3.91 0.96
C ASP A 184 2.15 -2.78 1.78
N ALA A 185 1.63 -1.76 1.10
CA ALA A 185 1.17 -0.53 1.73
C ALA A 185 -0.28 -0.63 2.21
N ASP A 186 -1.06 -1.53 1.61
CA ASP A 186 -2.48 -1.74 1.91
C ASP A 186 -2.69 -2.24 3.36
N SER A 187 -3.89 -2.10 3.90
CA SER A 187 -4.21 -2.59 5.25
C SER A 187 -4.63 -4.05 5.28
N GLY A 188 -4.45 -4.67 6.46
CA GLY A 188 -5.06 -5.97 6.75
C GLY A 188 -4.51 -7.11 5.88
N PRO A 189 -5.38 -8.00 5.33
CA PRO A 189 -4.93 -9.09 4.46
C PRO A 189 -4.23 -8.60 3.18
N ASN A 190 -4.67 -7.48 2.60
CA ASN A 190 -4.08 -6.86 1.42
C ASN A 190 -2.64 -6.39 1.70
N GLY A 191 -2.36 -5.92 2.92
CA GLY A 191 -0.99 -5.62 3.36
C GLY A 191 -0.12 -6.83 3.74
N THR A 192 -0.68 -8.04 3.80
CA THR A 192 0.03 -9.22 4.36
C THR A 192 0.80 -9.96 3.27
N VAL A 193 2.12 -9.84 3.29
CA VAL A 193 2.99 -10.45 2.28
C VAL A 193 3.28 -11.93 2.54
N SER A 194 3.14 -12.76 1.50
CA SER A 194 3.58 -14.15 1.44
C SER A 194 4.58 -14.37 0.30
N TYR A 195 5.43 -15.39 0.42
CA TYR A 195 6.49 -15.68 -0.55
C TYR A 195 6.39 -17.07 -1.19
N GLN A 196 6.83 -17.20 -2.43
CA GLN A 196 6.88 -18.48 -3.14
C GLN A 196 8.02 -18.49 -4.16
N ILE A 197 8.70 -19.63 -4.34
CA ILE A 197 9.63 -19.82 -5.46
C ILE A 197 8.81 -20.17 -6.71
N GLN A 198 8.92 -19.37 -7.77
CA GLN A 198 8.14 -19.53 -9.00
C GLN A 198 8.81 -20.44 -10.04
N ASN A 199 10.15 -20.43 -10.14
CA ASN A 199 10.90 -21.22 -11.12
C ASN A 199 11.59 -22.44 -10.48
N LEU A 200 11.44 -23.60 -11.12
CA LEU A 200 11.80 -24.94 -10.64
C LEU A 200 13.26 -25.35 -10.92
N SER A 201 14.05 -24.62 -11.71
CA SER A 201 15.46 -24.97 -11.94
C SER A 201 16.30 -24.95 -10.67
N ALA A 202 15.85 -24.23 -9.64
CA ALA A 202 16.50 -24.08 -8.33
C ALA A 202 15.74 -24.73 -7.15
N ALA A 203 14.52 -25.24 -7.38
CA ALA A 203 13.62 -25.67 -6.31
C ALA A 203 14.08 -26.96 -5.58
N GLY A 204 15.14 -27.62 -6.08
CA GLY A 204 15.80 -28.71 -5.36
C GLY A 204 16.73 -28.22 -4.26
N TYR A 205 17.54 -27.19 -4.55
CA TYR A 205 18.62 -26.74 -3.67
C TYR A 205 18.17 -25.83 -2.54
N PHE A 206 17.07 -25.09 -2.73
CA PHE A 206 16.57 -24.16 -1.73
C PHE A 206 15.08 -24.35 -1.43
N ALA A 207 14.73 -24.22 -0.15
CA ALA A 207 13.36 -24.13 0.35
C ALA A 207 13.10 -22.71 0.87
N LEU A 208 11.95 -22.14 0.53
CA LEU A 208 11.51 -20.82 0.99
C LEU A 208 10.32 -20.97 1.92
N ASP A 209 10.43 -20.41 3.12
CA ASP A 209 9.30 -20.27 4.02
C ASP A 209 8.36 -19.16 3.52
N GLN A 210 7.10 -19.54 3.30
CA GLN A 210 6.09 -18.65 2.73
C GLN A 210 5.78 -17.43 3.63
N THR A 211 5.95 -17.55 4.95
CA THR A 211 5.47 -16.54 5.91
C THR A 211 6.57 -15.62 6.38
N ASN A 212 7.78 -16.14 6.63
CA ASN A 212 8.89 -15.35 7.16
C ASN A 212 9.98 -15.05 6.14
N GLY A 213 9.80 -15.51 4.89
CA GLY A 213 10.73 -15.22 3.79
C GLY A 213 12.10 -15.89 3.92
N GLN A 214 12.31 -16.82 4.86
CA GLN A 214 13.60 -17.51 5.02
C GLN A 214 13.85 -18.47 3.85
N LEU A 215 14.90 -18.19 3.09
CA LEU A 215 15.49 -19.10 2.12
C LEU A 215 16.52 -19.99 2.81
N LYS A 216 16.34 -21.31 2.75
CA LYS A 216 17.20 -22.31 3.38
C LYS A 216 17.71 -23.29 2.35
N VAL A 217 18.92 -23.82 2.58
CA VAL A 217 19.43 -24.97 1.82
C VAL A 217 18.54 -26.19 2.10
N SER A 218 18.00 -26.82 1.05
CA SER A 218 17.16 -28.02 1.15
C SER A 218 17.86 -29.29 0.67
N GLN A 219 18.91 -29.17 -0.12
CA GLN A 219 19.73 -30.27 -0.62
C GLN A 219 21.20 -29.90 -0.58
N VAL A 220 22.06 -30.91 -0.55
CA VAL A 220 23.50 -30.71 -0.67
C VAL A 220 23.80 -30.02 -2.00
N ILE A 221 24.64 -28.99 -1.95
CA ILE A 221 25.13 -28.25 -3.10
C ILE A 221 26.57 -28.72 -3.31
N ASP A 222 26.95 -28.88 -4.57
CA ASP A 222 28.25 -29.41 -5.00
C ASP A 222 28.73 -28.50 -6.14
N TYR A 223 29.82 -27.77 -5.92
CA TYR A 223 30.34 -26.76 -6.82
C TYR A 223 30.78 -27.39 -8.15
N GLU A 224 31.35 -28.60 -8.10
CA GLU A 224 31.76 -29.40 -9.26
C GLU A 224 30.58 -29.72 -10.18
N THR A 225 29.37 -29.81 -9.61
CA THR A 225 28.13 -30.07 -10.35
C THR A 225 27.40 -28.78 -10.76
N VAL A 226 27.35 -27.78 -9.88
CA VAL A 226 26.59 -26.54 -10.10
C VAL A 226 27.29 -25.31 -9.52
N GLN A 227 27.61 -24.35 -10.38
CA GLN A 227 28.39 -23.15 -10.01
C GLN A 227 27.51 -21.91 -9.82
N ASP A 228 26.34 -21.89 -10.47
CA ASP A 228 25.37 -20.81 -10.34
C ASP A 228 23.93 -21.32 -10.39
N ILE A 229 23.06 -20.66 -9.63
CA ILE A 229 21.64 -20.99 -9.53
C ILE A 229 20.83 -19.70 -9.65
N SER A 230 19.93 -19.64 -10.64
CA SER A 230 18.95 -18.56 -10.76
C SER A 230 17.59 -19.00 -10.21
N LEU A 231 16.99 -18.21 -9.32
CA LEU A 231 15.63 -18.42 -8.83
C LEU A 231 14.79 -17.15 -8.94
N VAL A 232 13.48 -17.33 -9.12
CA VAL A 232 12.51 -16.24 -9.13
C VAL A 232 11.66 -16.38 -7.87
N VAL A 233 11.75 -15.38 -6.98
CA VAL A 233 10.88 -15.29 -5.80
C VAL A 233 9.68 -14.42 -6.13
N LYS A 234 8.50 -14.96 -5.92
CA LYS A 234 7.23 -14.25 -5.98
C LYS A 234 6.87 -13.79 -4.57
N ALA A 235 6.62 -12.50 -4.39
CA ALA A 235 5.87 -11.97 -3.26
C ALA A 235 4.43 -11.69 -3.71
N PHE A 236 3.46 -11.94 -2.83
CA PHE A 236 2.05 -11.70 -3.10
C PHE A 236 1.31 -11.35 -1.82
N ASP A 237 0.28 -10.51 -1.95
CA ASP A 237 -0.56 -10.11 -0.82
C ASP A 237 -1.48 -11.25 -0.32
N GLY A 238 -2.17 -10.99 0.78
CA GLY A 238 -3.13 -11.89 1.40
C GLY A 238 -4.57 -11.67 0.95
N ALA A 239 -4.83 -11.08 -0.24
CA ALA A 239 -6.18 -10.81 -0.70
C ALA A 239 -7.05 -12.10 -0.65
N PRO A 240 -8.27 -12.06 -0.08
CA PRO A 240 -9.07 -13.27 0.15
C PRO A 240 -9.43 -14.04 -1.14
N ASN A 241 -9.53 -13.33 -2.26
CA ASN A 241 -9.70 -13.93 -3.57
C ASN A 241 -8.32 -14.05 -4.25
N PRO A 242 -7.84 -15.27 -4.56
CA PRO A 242 -6.55 -15.47 -5.22
C PRO A 242 -6.39 -14.75 -6.57
N GLN A 243 -7.49 -14.43 -7.25
CA GLN A 243 -7.46 -13.69 -8.52
C GLN A 243 -7.29 -12.18 -8.34
N SER A 244 -7.55 -11.68 -7.13
CA SER A 244 -7.39 -10.27 -6.76
C SER A 244 -6.02 -9.99 -6.16
N GLN A 245 -5.23 -11.03 -5.86
CA GLN A 245 -3.89 -10.86 -5.30
C GLN A 245 -2.98 -10.11 -6.27
N MET A 246 -2.38 -9.04 -5.76
CA MET A 246 -1.30 -8.33 -6.38
C MET A 246 0.02 -9.04 -6.06
N VAL A 247 0.91 -9.04 -7.05
CA VAL A 247 2.11 -9.89 -7.04
C VAL A 247 3.29 -9.14 -7.64
N THR A 248 4.46 -9.38 -7.08
CA THR A 248 5.74 -8.90 -7.59
C THR A 248 6.75 -10.05 -7.61
N THR A 249 7.67 -10.02 -8.56
CA THR A 249 8.71 -11.03 -8.71
C THR A 249 10.10 -10.42 -8.56
N LEU A 250 11.00 -11.14 -7.91
CA LEU A 250 12.40 -10.79 -7.73
C LEU A 250 13.27 -11.88 -8.38
N THR A 251 14.18 -11.47 -9.26
CA THR A 251 15.20 -12.36 -9.82
C THR A 251 16.39 -12.44 -8.87
N VAL A 252 16.74 -13.66 -8.46
CA VAL A 252 17.86 -13.93 -7.55
C VAL A 252 18.90 -14.77 -8.27
N MET A 253 20.14 -14.29 -8.27
CA MET A 253 21.29 -15.00 -8.82
C MET A 253 22.22 -15.42 -7.69
N ILE A 254 22.40 -16.72 -7.53
CA ILE A 254 23.20 -17.32 -6.47
C ILE A 254 24.45 -17.91 -7.09
N ILE A 255 25.61 -17.45 -6.63
CA ILE A 255 26.91 -18.01 -7.01
C ILE A 255 27.33 -19.00 -5.92
N ILE A 256 27.68 -20.22 -6.34
CA ILE A 256 28.23 -21.23 -5.44
C ILE A 256 29.73 -20.99 -5.28
N LEU A 257 30.19 -21.02 -4.03
CA LEU A 257 31.59 -20.90 -3.67
C LEU A 257 32.17 -22.29 -3.40
N ASP A 258 33.22 -22.59 -4.14
CA ASP A 258 34.10 -23.76 -3.99
C ASP A 258 34.79 -23.79 -2.62
N GLU A 259 34.90 -24.98 -2.07
CA GLU A 259 35.61 -25.32 -0.84
C GLU A 259 36.53 -26.52 -1.11
N ASN A 260 37.64 -26.65 -0.38
CA ASN A 260 38.58 -27.76 -0.60
C ASN A 260 38.04 -29.04 0.04
N ASP A 261 37.25 -29.82 -0.71
CA ASP A 261 36.69 -31.08 -0.26
C ASP A 261 37.00 -32.28 -1.16
N ASN A 262 37.65 -32.06 -2.30
CA ASN A 262 38.22 -33.13 -3.12
C ASN A 262 39.72 -33.25 -2.90
N ALA A 263 40.19 -34.50 -2.75
CA ALA A 263 41.61 -34.79 -2.68
C ALA A 263 42.16 -35.04 -4.09
N PRO A 264 43.44 -34.69 -4.36
CA PRO A 264 44.02 -34.91 -5.68
C PRO A 264 44.18 -36.41 -5.96
N ILE A 265 43.82 -36.83 -7.17
CA ILE A 265 43.90 -38.22 -7.61
C ILE A 265 45.01 -38.42 -8.63
N PHE A 266 45.86 -39.44 -8.45
CA PHE A 266 46.85 -39.82 -9.46
C PHE A 266 46.17 -40.44 -10.67
N GLN A 267 46.43 -39.90 -11.87
CA GLN A 267 45.97 -40.47 -13.14
C GLN A 267 46.81 -41.67 -13.57
N ASN A 268 48.11 -41.59 -13.30
CA ASN A 268 49.07 -42.63 -13.66
C ASN A 268 49.28 -43.58 -12.47
N ILE A 269 48.61 -44.74 -12.50
CA ILE A 269 48.76 -45.81 -11.51
C ILE A 269 49.40 -47.04 -12.14
N GLY A 270 50.43 -47.59 -11.50
CA GLY A 270 51.09 -48.81 -11.97
C GLY A 270 52.53 -48.96 -11.49
N THR A 271 53.14 -50.09 -11.88
CA THR A 271 54.56 -50.37 -11.62
C THR A 271 55.41 -49.61 -12.62
N LEU A 272 56.34 -48.79 -12.10
CA LEU A 272 57.37 -48.15 -12.90
C LEU A 272 58.58 -49.09 -13.03
N GLN A 273 59.20 -49.09 -14.19
CA GLN A 273 60.40 -49.88 -14.48
C GLN A 273 61.48 -48.97 -15.06
N VAL A 274 62.73 -49.19 -14.65
CA VAL A 274 63.91 -48.50 -15.17
C VAL A 274 65.03 -49.51 -15.27
N SER A 275 65.83 -49.43 -16.34
CA SER A 275 66.99 -50.31 -16.52
C SER A 275 68.14 -49.86 -15.59
N GLU A 276 68.96 -50.81 -15.15
CA GLU A 276 70.06 -50.53 -14.22
C GLU A 276 71.21 -49.71 -14.83
N ASP A 277 71.27 -49.61 -16.16
CA ASP A 277 72.32 -48.93 -16.93
C ASP A 277 71.94 -47.51 -17.37
N GLU A 278 70.78 -46.99 -16.93
CA GLU A 278 70.35 -45.63 -17.25
C GLU A 278 71.22 -44.55 -16.60
N ALA A 279 71.41 -43.45 -17.32
CA ALA A 279 72.27 -42.36 -16.88
C ALA A 279 71.65 -41.55 -15.71
N ILE A 280 72.50 -40.86 -14.94
CA ILE A 280 72.05 -39.91 -13.90
C ILE A 280 71.17 -38.84 -14.54
N GLY A 281 69.99 -38.62 -13.95
CA GLY A 281 68.99 -37.66 -14.46
C GLY A 281 68.03 -38.25 -15.49
N PHE A 282 68.09 -39.56 -15.75
CA PHE A 282 67.10 -40.25 -16.58
C PHE A 282 65.68 -40.06 -16.04
N LEU A 283 64.73 -39.75 -16.93
CA LEU A 283 63.32 -39.57 -16.59
C LEU A 283 62.65 -40.94 -16.42
N VAL A 284 62.48 -41.39 -15.18
CA VAL A 284 61.83 -42.66 -14.87
C VAL A 284 60.34 -42.64 -15.21
N ALA A 285 59.63 -41.58 -14.80
CA ALA A 285 58.20 -41.41 -15.08
C ALA A 285 57.78 -39.95 -14.92
N SER A 286 56.67 -39.59 -15.58
CA SER A 286 55.91 -38.37 -15.31
C SER A 286 54.65 -38.72 -14.54
N LEU A 287 54.63 -38.40 -13.24
CA LEU A 287 53.44 -38.59 -12.41
C LEU A 287 52.51 -37.40 -12.60
N ILE A 288 51.21 -37.68 -12.74
CA ILE A 288 50.17 -36.65 -12.85
C ILE A 288 49.13 -36.97 -11.81
N ALA A 289 48.90 -36.04 -10.88
CA ALA A 289 47.71 -36.00 -10.05
C ALA A 289 46.89 -34.76 -10.41
N VAL A 290 45.57 -34.92 -10.40
CA VAL A 290 44.61 -33.87 -10.70
C VAL A 290 43.67 -33.74 -9.53
N ASP A 291 43.41 -32.50 -9.18
CA ASP A 291 42.40 -32.10 -8.22
C ASP A 291 41.26 -31.43 -8.98
N ILE A 292 40.02 -31.75 -8.61
CA ILE A 292 38.83 -31.26 -9.32
C ILE A 292 38.32 -29.93 -8.76
N ASP A 293 38.78 -29.53 -7.57
CA ASP A 293 38.43 -28.26 -6.95
C ASP A 293 38.78 -27.05 -7.85
N SER A 294 38.27 -25.89 -7.50
CA SER A 294 38.55 -24.65 -8.21
C SER A 294 39.85 -23.96 -7.79
N ASN A 295 40.44 -23.18 -8.71
CA ASN A 295 41.49 -22.20 -8.36
C ASN A 295 40.97 -20.75 -8.39
N VAL A 296 39.65 -20.57 -8.28
CA VAL A 296 39.05 -19.23 -8.31
C VAL A 296 39.67 -18.37 -7.21
N ASN A 297 40.00 -17.13 -7.57
CA ASN A 297 40.72 -16.18 -6.71
C ASN A 297 42.09 -16.64 -6.19
N ASN A 298 42.75 -17.56 -6.90
CA ASN A 298 44.01 -18.18 -6.47
C ASN A 298 43.90 -18.87 -5.10
N SER A 299 42.78 -19.57 -4.85
CA SER A 299 42.56 -20.35 -3.63
C SER A 299 43.66 -21.38 -3.41
N GLY A 300 44.21 -21.92 -4.50
CA GLY A 300 45.18 -23.00 -4.46
C GLY A 300 44.56 -24.38 -4.18
N ASN A 301 43.22 -24.49 -4.13
CA ASN A 301 42.57 -25.75 -3.76
C ASN A 301 42.93 -26.88 -4.73
N ASN A 302 43.04 -26.57 -6.02
CA ASN A 302 43.47 -27.55 -7.02
C ASN A 302 44.97 -27.54 -7.37
N VAL A 303 45.80 -26.84 -6.60
CA VAL A 303 47.24 -26.77 -6.85
C VAL A 303 47.93 -27.97 -6.22
N VAL A 304 48.29 -28.92 -7.08
CA VAL A 304 48.98 -30.15 -6.67
C VAL A 304 50.48 -29.92 -6.48
N SER A 305 51.04 -30.47 -5.40
CA SER A 305 52.48 -30.55 -5.17
C SER A 305 52.89 -31.95 -4.74
N TYR A 306 54.12 -32.33 -5.09
CA TYR A 306 54.61 -33.70 -4.89
C TYR A 306 55.74 -33.76 -3.87
N SER A 307 55.78 -34.82 -3.07
CA SER A 307 56.89 -35.11 -2.15
C SER A 307 57.12 -36.62 -2.02
N VAL A 308 58.36 -37.01 -1.70
CA VAL A 308 58.69 -38.41 -1.41
C VAL A 308 58.65 -38.62 0.09
N LEU A 309 57.71 -39.44 0.56
CA LEU A 309 57.54 -39.71 1.99
C LEU A 309 58.56 -40.74 2.52
N SER A 310 58.85 -41.78 1.75
CA SER A 310 59.74 -42.88 2.16
C SER A 310 60.32 -43.63 0.96
N GLY A 311 61.24 -44.58 1.18
CA GLY A 311 61.83 -45.42 0.12
C GLY A 311 63.04 -44.82 -0.61
N ASN A 312 63.36 -43.54 -0.39
CA ASN A 312 64.48 -42.84 -1.03
C ASN A 312 65.56 -42.39 -0.03
N LYS A 313 65.87 -43.22 0.98
CA LYS A 313 66.79 -42.83 2.08
C LYS A 313 68.22 -42.57 1.62
N ASP A 314 68.66 -43.28 0.59
CA ASP A 314 70.01 -43.13 0.02
C ASP A 314 70.09 -42.01 -1.04
N GLY A 315 68.98 -41.27 -1.26
CA GLY A 315 68.94 -40.14 -2.19
C GLY A 315 69.06 -40.53 -3.67
N MET A 316 68.65 -41.74 -4.02
CA MET A 316 68.80 -42.32 -5.36
C MET A 316 67.85 -41.72 -6.41
N PHE A 317 66.75 -41.10 -5.96
CA PHE A 317 65.75 -40.47 -6.84
C PHE A 317 65.60 -38.98 -6.55
N ALA A 318 65.38 -38.18 -7.59
CA ALA A 318 65.02 -36.77 -7.49
C ALA A 318 63.57 -36.57 -7.97
N LEU A 319 62.82 -35.70 -7.29
CA LEU A 319 61.44 -35.36 -7.61
C LEU A 319 61.32 -33.85 -7.83
N ASN A 320 60.72 -33.45 -8.95
CA ASN A 320 60.27 -32.07 -9.11
C ASN A 320 58.95 -31.88 -8.35
N THR A 321 58.88 -30.92 -7.44
CA THR A 321 57.76 -30.78 -6.50
C THR A 321 56.64 -29.88 -7.01
N LYS A 322 56.83 -29.19 -8.15
CA LYS A 322 55.93 -28.13 -8.66
C LYS A 322 55.39 -28.35 -10.07
N THR A 323 55.75 -29.45 -10.71
CA THR A 323 55.32 -29.80 -12.08
C THR A 323 54.74 -31.19 -12.07
#